data_AF-A0A150T302-F1
#
_entry.id   AF-A0A150T302-F1
#
_cell.length_a   1.000
_cell.length_b   1.000
_cell.length_c   1.000
_cell.angle_alpha   90.00
_cell.angle_beta   90.00
_cell.angle_gamma   90.00
#
_symmetry.space_group_name_H-M   'P 1'
#
loop_
_entity.id
_entity.type
_entity.pdbx_description
1 polymer ?
#
loop_
_entity_poly.entity_id
_entity_poly.type
_entity_poly.pdbx_seq_one_letter_code
_entity_poly.pdbx_strand_id
1 'polypeptide(L)'
;MRGERKSGEPWNEQTFFSEAEARSATGTMGLRRLFDDAMSLADDLDVVWGEGDSKPRFIIRQGGSSAGDLVSGWASGHVQVYAAILRKVLGREPRLLNELGAALGHPDWAKEPIFDAGRLEQREVAAAMRSLLLGMAGVSSPVGSRCWALFASPDTYRVEDAVREREVDTWTTAGRPIKVGDRLLVWRGKGRSGRRGIVAFGEVVGGPRTIPDHENPYWLMHPDPGDVEERVRVRYVMPPGLPLWFDEHEDLLSGLSVARARGGTVFNVTPEQWEAVVAAAGGWPQRARVPGPAQMGSTYRPADETRVLTSRAPAEEVDFEKIERGSHGQAKTQNALERFSAGFGT
;
A
#
# COMPACT_ATOMS: atom_id res chain seq x y z
N MET A 1 24.91 -26.51 19.25
CA MET A 1 24.58 -27.79 18.60
C MET A 1 23.18 -27.66 18.04
N ARG A 2 22.99 -27.66 16.71
CA ARG A 2 21.65 -27.70 16.12
C ARG A 2 21.18 -29.16 16.15
N GLY A 3 20.04 -29.44 16.76
CA GLY A 3 19.51 -30.81 16.84
C GLY A 3 19.01 -31.24 15.46
N GLU A 4 19.44 -32.42 15.00
CA GLU A 4 18.86 -33.04 13.81
C GLU A 4 17.38 -33.35 14.07
N ARG A 5 16.52 -33.06 13.09
CA ARG A 5 15.10 -33.42 13.15
C ARG A 5 14.97 -34.93 13.25
N LYS A 6 14.09 -35.43 14.12
CA LYS A 6 13.79 -36.86 14.16
C LYS A 6 12.96 -37.25 12.92
N SER A 7 13.22 -38.44 12.37
CA SER A 7 12.42 -38.97 11.27
C SER A 7 10.94 -39.04 11.68
N GLY A 8 10.04 -38.52 10.83
CA GLY A 8 8.59 -38.49 11.08
C GLY A 8 8.05 -37.27 11.83
N GLU A 9 8.89 -36.38 12.35
CA GLU A 9 8.42 -35.10 12.94
C GLU A 9 7.92 -34.17 11.81
N PRO A 10 6.80 -33.44 11.96
CA PRO A 10 6.36 -32.51 10.91
C PRO A 10 7.38 -31.39 10.68
N TRP A 11 7.50 -30.94 9.43
CA TRP A 11 8.26 -29.72 9.13
C TRP A 11 7.60 -28.50 9.76
N ASN A 12 8.43 -27.60 10.27
CA ASN A 12 8.04 -26.26 10.68
C ASN A 12 9.08 -25.26 10.18
N GLU A 13 8.81 -23.98 10.41
CA GLU A 13 9.68 -22.89 10.00
C GLU A 13 11.13 -23.07 10.48
N GLN A 14 11.31 -23.37 11.77
CA GLN A 14 12.63 -23.46 12.38
C GLN A 14 13.42 -24.65 11.82
N THR A 15 12.79 -25.83 11.70
CA THR A 15 13.46 -27.03 11.19
C THR A 15 13.76 -26.91 9.69
N PHE A 16 12.84 -26.32 8.91
CA PHE A 16 13.05 -26.08 7.48
C PHE A 16 14.26 -25.16 7.24
N PHE A 17 14.27 -23.96 7.85
CA PHE A 17 15.32 -22.98 7.59
C PHE A 17 16.67 -23.41 8.16
N SER A 18 16.69 -24.13 9.28
CA SER A 18 17.92 -24.71 9.80
C SER A 18 18.56 -25.68 8.79
N GLU A 19 17.76 -26.52 8.13
CA GLU A 19 18.27 -27.44 7.11
C GLU A 19 18.63 -26.72 5.81
N ALA A 20 17.83 -25.73 5.39
CA ALA A 20 18.14 -24.91 4.23
C ALA A 20 19.49 -24.20 4.41
N GLU A 21 19.75 -23.60 5.58
CA GLU A 21 21.02 -22.92 5.88
C GLU A 21 22.20 -23.89 5.82
N ALA A 22 22.02 -25.12 6.32
CA ALA A 22 23.05 -26.16 6.26
C ALA A 22 23.39 -26.57 4.82
N ARG A 23 22.48 -26.39 3.86
CA ARG A 23 22.66 -26.71 2.45
C ARG A 23 23.18 -25.51 1.62
N SER A 24 22.62 -24.31 1.82
CA SER A 24 23.03 -23.07 1.16
C SER A 24 22.59 -21.85 1.97
N ALA A 25 23.54 -21.14 2.58
CA ALA A 25 23.26 -19.91 3.33
C ALA A 25 22.64 -18.81 2.44
N THR A 26 23.17 -18.61 1.23
CA THR A 26 22.68 -17.59 0.28
C THR A 26 21.28 -17.90 -0.22
N GLY A 27 21.03 -19.16 -0.64
CA GLY A 27 19.70 -19.59 -1.07
C GLY A 27 18.67 -19.47 0.05
N THR A 28 19.09 -19.69 1.30
CA THR A 28 18.23 -19.57 2.48
C THR A 28 17.79 -18.13 2.75
N MET A 29 18.68 -17.14 2.59
CA MET A 29 18.28 -15.73 2.76
C MET A 29 17.15 -15.34 1.79
N GLY A 30 17.24 -15.78 0.53
CA GLY A 30 16.18 -15.55 -0.47
C GLY A 30 14.87 -16.23 -0.09
N LEU A 31 14.92 -17.50 0.33
CA LEU A 31 13.75 -18.25 0.79
C LEU A 31 13.11 -17.64 2.03
N ARG A 32 13.94 -17.18 2.97
CA ARG A 32 13.50 -16.57 4.22
C ARG A 32 12.76 -15.27 3.95
N ARG A 33 13.33 -14.41 3.10
CA ARG A 33 12.68 -13.17 2.68
C ARG A 33 11.34 -13.44 1.99
N LEU A 34 11.29 -14.43 1.08
CA LEU A 34 10.05 -14.81 0.41
C LEU A 34 8.98 -15.29 1.40
N PHE A 35 9.39 -16.11 2.37
CA PHE A 35 8.52 -16.59 3.44
C PHE A 35 8.01 -15.44 4.31
N ASP A 36 8.89 -14.55 4.78
CA ASP A 36 8.53 -13.41 5.61
C ASP A 36 7.58 -12.45 4.86
N ASP A 37 7.84 -12.20 3.57
CA ASP A 37 6.95 -11.43 2.70
C ASP A 37 5.56 -12.11 2.61
N ALA A 38 5.50 -13.44 2.38
CA ALA A 38 4.23 -14.17 2.30
C ALA A 38 3.46 -14.16 3.64
N MET A 39 4.16 -14.38 4.76
CA MET A 39 3.57 -14.33 6.09
C MET A 39 3.05 -12.94 6.46
N SER A 40 3.69 -11.87 5.96
CA SER A 40 3.19 -10.50 6.14
C SER A 40 1.88 -10.22 5.39
N LEU A 41 1.50 -11.09 4.45
CA LEU A 41 0.31 -11.01 3.60
C LEU A 41 -0.70 -12.12 3.94
N ALA A 42 -0.53 -12.80 5.08
CA ALA A 42 -1.18 -14.06 5.42
C ALA A 42 -2.72 -14.02 5.52
N ASP A 43 -3.36 -12.85 5.54
CA ASP A 43 -4.83 -12.76 5.45
C ASP A 43 -5.37 -13.42 4.17
N ASP A 44 -4.58 -13.40 3.08
CA ASP A 44 -4.97 -13.91 1.76
C ASP A 44 -4.12 -15.10 1.30
N LEU A 45 -3.09 -15.47 2.07
CA LEU A 45 -2.12 -16.51 1.72
C LEU A 45 -1.91 -17.46 2.90
N ASP A 46 -1.96 -18.76 2.62
CA ASP A 46 -1.51 -19.76 3.58
C ASP A 46 -0.10 -20.21 3.23
N VAL A 47 0.74 -20.42 4.25
CA VAL A 47 2.01 -21.12 4.09
C VAL A 47 1.90 -22.51 4.71
N VAL A 48 2.23 -23.52 3.91
CA VAL A 48 2.18 -24.93 4.29
C VAL A 48 3.57 -25.52 4.26
N TRP A 49 3.88 -26.35 5.23
CA TRP A 49 5.10 -27.13 5.26
C TRP A 49 4.82 -28.54 4.75
N GLY A 50 5.70 -29.08 3.91
CA GLY A 50 5.52 -30.41 3.37
C GLY A 50 6.83 -31.07 2.95
N GLU A 51 6.72 -32.36 2.65
CA GLU A 51 7.79 -33.12 1.99
C GLU A 51 7.46 -33.20 0.50
N GLY A 52 8.40 -32.78 -0.36
CA GLY A 52 8.38 -33.14 -1.78
C GLY A 52 8.93 -34.56 -1.98
N ASP A 53 9.27 -34.92 -3.22
CA ASP A 53 9.79 -36.25 -3.61
C ASP A 53 11.11 -36.70 -2.95
N SER A 54 11.62 -35.98 -1.95
CA SER A 54 12.78 -36.32 -1.10
C SER A 54 13.29 -35.15 -0.25
N LYS A 55 12.71 -33.95 -0.37
CA LYS A 55 13.25 -32.73 0.25
C LYS A 55 12.17 -31.91 0.96
N PRO A 56 12.50 -31.29 2.10
CA PRO A 56 11.64 -30.28 2.71
C PRO A 56 11.26 -29.20 1.70
N ARG A 57 9.99 -28.82 1.68
CA ARG A 57 9.49 -27.65 0.98
C ARG A 57 8.48 -26.87 1.81
N PHE A 58 8.41 -25.56 1.58
CA PHE A 58 7.23 -24.78 1.94
C PHE A 58 6.44 -24.45 0.67
N ILE A 59 5.13 -24.30 0.83
CA ILE A 59 4.19 -24.01 -0.23
C ILE A 59 3.41 -22.76 0.18
N ILE A 60 3.46 -21.72 -0.64
CA ILE A 60 2.58 -20.56 -0.53
C ILE A 60 1.37 -20.86 -1.40
N ARG A 61 0.18 -20.85 -0.82
CA ARG A 61 -1.09 -21.08 -1.52
C ARG A 61 -2.04 -19.92 -1.26
N GLN A 62 -2.97 -19.70 -2.18
CA GLN A 62 -4.04 -18.73 -1.98
C GLN A 62 -4.99 -19.23 -0.88
N GLY A 63 -5.38 -18.36 0.05
CA GLY A 63 -6.39 -18.68 1.07
C GLY A 63 -7.79 -18.87 0.45
N GLY A 64 -8.63 -19.69 1.11
CA GLY A 64 -10.05 -19.87 0.77
C GLY A 64 -10.39 -21.12 -0.04
N SER A 65 -11.65 -21.21 -0.48
CA SER A 65 -12.25 -22.43 -1.08
C SER A 65 -11.70 -22.82 -2.46
N SER A 66 -10.93 -21.93 -3.10
CA SER A 66 -10.24 -22.18 -4.38
C SER A 66 -8.73 -22.19 -4.22
N ALA A 67 -8.23 -22.62 -3.07
CA ALA A 67 -6.80 -22.67 -2.76
C ALA A 67 -6.03 -23.47 -3.82
N GLY A 68 -5.16 -22.77 -4.53
CA GLY A 68 -4.16 -23.36 -5.41
C GLY A 68 -2.77 -23.01 -4.92
N ASP A 69 -1.83 -23.93 -5.09
CA ASP A 69 -0.41 -23.69 -4.82
C ASP A 69 0.10 -22.62 -5.78
N LEU A 70 0.71 -21.56 -5.26
CA LEU A 70 1.22 -20.44 -6.03
C LEU A 70 2.72 -20.61 -6.25
N VAL A 71 3.42 -20.93 -5.16
CA VAL A 71 4.87 -21.02 -5.11
C VAL A 71 5.28 -22.16 -4.17
N SER A 72 6.22 -23.00 -4.61
CA SER A 72 6.88 -23.99 -3.76
C SER A 72 8.36 -23.64 -3.63
N GLY A 73 8.89 -23.59 -2.40
CA GLY A 73 10.32 -23.37 -2.14
C GLY A 73 10.95 -24.56 -1.43
N TRP A 74 12.10 -25.05 -1.92
CA TRP A 74 12.84 -26.16 -1.31
C TRP A 74 14.05 -25.66 -0.54
N ALA A 75 14.48 -26.42 0.48
CA ALA A 75 15.69 -26.13 1.25
C ALA A 75 16.98 -26.03 0.40
N SER A 76 16.96 -26.43 -0.88
CA SER A 76 18.06 -26.22 -1.83
C SER A 76 18.09 -24.82 -2.47
N GLY A 77 17.26 -23.86 -2.04
CA GLY A 77 17.17 -22.52 -2.66
C GLY A 77 16.39 -22.49 -3.97
N HIS A 78 15.86 -23.63 -4.41
CA HIS A 78 15.04 -23.70 -5.62
C HIS A 78 13.61 -23.28 -5.30
N VAL A 79 12.97 -22.65 -6.28
CA VAL A 79 11.56 -22.27 -6.21
C VAL A 79 10.87 -22.67 -7.49
N GLN A 80 9.67 -23.23 -7.36
CA GLN A 80 8.80 -23.57 -8.46
C GLN A 80 7.57 -22.67 -8.41
N VAL A 81 7.18 -22.21 -9.57
CA VAL A 81 6.06 -21.30 -9.73
C VAL A 81 4.95 -21.94 -10.54
N TYR A 82 3.73 -21.92 -10.02
CA TYR A 82 2.57 -22.52 -10.68
C TYR A 82 1.91 -21.50 -11.62
N ALA A 83 2.52 -21.31 -12.79
CA ALA A 83 2.15 -20.29 -13.77
C ALA A 83 0.66 -20.28 -14.14
N ALA A 84 0.05 -21.46 -14.30
CA ALA A 84 -1.37 -21.57 -14.64
C ALA A 84 -2.29 -21.00 -13.53
N ILE A 85 -1.94 -21.25 -12.26
CA ILE A 85 -2.67 -20.72 -11.11
C ILE A 85 -2.43 -19.23 -11.01
N LEU A 86 -1.16 -18.78 -11.15
CA LEU A 86 -0.85 -17.36 -11.15
C LEU A 86 -1.54 -16.59 -12.27
N ARG A 87 -1.68 -17.14 -13.48
CA ARG A 87 -2.47 -16.49 -14.55
C ARG A 87 -3.95 -16.39 -14.19
N LYS A 88 -4.51 -17.40 -13.53
CA LYS A 88 -5.91 -17.36 -13.08
C LYS A 88 -6.12 -16.29 -12.01
N VAL A 89 -5.18 -16.16 -11.08
CA VAL A 89 -5.22 -15.18 -9.99
C VAL A 89 -4.91 -13.76 -10.50
N LEU A 90 -3.87 -13.63 -11.32
CA LEU A 90 -3.31 -12.36 -11.82
C LEU A 90 -3.73 -12.02 -13.24
N GLY A 91 -4.76 -12.66 -13.80
CA GLY A 91 -5.18 -12.45 -15.20
C GLY A 91 -5.55 -11.01 -15.55
N ARG A 92 -5.67 -10.14 -14.53
CA ARG A 92 -5.90 -8.69 -14.65
C ARG A 92 -4.61 -7.86 -14.65
N GLU A 93 -3.47 -8.44 -14.30
CA GLU A 93 -2.16 -7.77 -14.17
C GLU A 93 -1.05 -8.49 -14.97
N PRO A 94 -1.15 -8.49 -16.32
CA PRO A 94 -0.18 -9.18 -17.19
C PRO A 94 1.26 -8.69 -17.03
N ARG A 95 1.44 -7.46 -16.52
CA ARG A 95 2.76 -6.88 -16.25
C ARG A 95 3.53 -7.66 -15.18
N LEU A 96 2.90 -8.01 -14.05
CA LEU A 96 3.58 -8.73 -12.96
C LEU A 96 4.01 -10.12 -13.42
N LEU A 97 3.18 -10.78 -14.21
CA LEU A 97 3.53 -12.06 -14.82
C LEU A 97 4.72 -11.90 -15.77
N ASN A 98 4.75 -10.89 -16.62
CA ASN A 98 5.89 -10.67 -17.52
C ASN A 98 7.19 -10.32 -16.77
N GLU A 99 7.11 -9.53 -15.68
CA GLU A 99 8.26 -9.20 -14.84
C GLU A 99 8.82 -10.46 -14.15
N LEU A 100 7.97 -11.33 -13.60
CA LEU A 100 8.39 -12.59 -13.01
C LEU A 100 8.92 -13.58 -14.08
N GLY A 101 8.28 -13.65 -15.23
CA GLY A 101 8.76 -14.44 -16.36
C GLY A 101 10.16 -14.00 -16.79
N ALA A 102 10.37 -12.69 -16.99
CA ALA A 102 11.67 -12.15 -17.34
C ALA A 102 12.74 -12.44 -16.27
N ALA A 103 12.41 -12.29 -14.99
CA ALA A 103 13.31 -12.61 -13.88
C ALA A 103 13.67 -14.09 -13.81
N LEU A 104 12.80 -14.99 -14.27
CA LEU A 104 13.06 -16.43 -14.39
C LEU A 104 13.80 -16.79 -15.68
N GLY A 105 14.06 -15.84 -16.59
CA GLY A 105 14.69 -16.09 -17.90
C GLY A 105 13.70 -16.39 -19.03
N HIS A 106 12.40 -16.18 -18.81
CA HIS A 106 11.30 -16.49 -19.71
C HIS A 106 10.43 -15.24 -20.00
N PRO A 107 10.88 -14.28 -20.82
CA PRO A 107 10.15 -13.03 -21.06
C PRO A 107 8.77 -13.22 -21.74
N ASP A 108 8.56 -14.35 -22.42
CA ASP A 108 7.29 -14.72 -23.07
C ASP A 108 6.39 -15.61 -22.21
N TRP A 109 6.63 -15.68 -20.89
CA TRP A 109 5.95 -16.57 -19.96
C TRP A 109 4.43 -16.40 -19.88
N ALA A 110 3.87 -15.31 -20.41
CA ALA A 110 2.42 -15.15 -20.57
C ALA A 110 1.81 -16.05 -21.67
N LYS A 111 2.61 -16.59 -22.59
CA LYS A 111 2.13 -17.32 -23.78
C LYS A 111 2.03 -18.83 -23.58
N GLU A 112 2.91 -19.46 -22.80
CA GLU A 112 2.91 -20.93 -22.62
C GLU A 112 3.02 -21.35 -21.13
N PRO A 113 2.10 -22.17 -20.59
CA PRO A 113 2.09 -22.53 -19.19
C PRO A 113 2.99 -23.74 -18.96
N ILE A 114 4.28 -23.51 -18.71
CA ILE A 114 5.19 -24.55 -18.25
C ILE A 114 5.50 -24.28 -16.77
N PHE A 115 5.57 -25.36 -15.99
CA PHE A 115 6.13 -25.32 -14.65
C PHE A 115 7.58 -24.89 -14.76
N ASP A 116 7.93 -23.74 -14.18
CA ASP A 116 9.32 -23.31 -14.19
C ASP A 116 9.91 -23.29 -12.79
N ALA A 117 11.14 -23.79 -12.72
CA ALA A 117 11.93 -23.87 -11.51
C ALA A 117 13.06 -22.84 -11.61
N GLY A 118 12.97 -21.77 -10.82
CA GLY A 118 14.02 -20.77 -10.67
C GLY A 118 14.86 -21.03 -9.42
N ARG A 119 16.02 -20.39 -9.34
CA ARG A 119 16.79 -20.27 -8.08
C ARG A 119 16.60 -18.90 -7.48
N LEU A 120 16.16 -18.83 -6.21
CA LEU A 120 16.00 -17.57 -5.48
C LEU A 120 17.32 -16.85 -5.17
N GLU A 121 18.46 -17.51 -5.39
CA GLU A 121 19.78 -16.88 -5.29
C GLU A 121 19.93 -15.71 -6.27
N GLN A 122 19.10 -15.66 -7.32
CA GLN A 122 19.00 -14.53 -8.23
C GLN A 122 18.14 -13.42 -7.60
N ARG A 123 18.76 -12.28 -7.29
CA ARG A 123 18.12 -11.09 -6.73
C ARG A 123 16.85 -10.67 -7.50
N GLU A 124 16.86 -10.87 -8.81
CA GLU A 124 15.74 -10.56 -9.72
C GLU A 124 14.52 -11.45 -9.46
N VAL A 125 14.72 -12.75 -9.22
CA VAL A 125 13.64 -13.71 -8.92
C VAL A 125 12.98 -13.38 -7.58
N ALA A 126 13.78 -13.06 -6.56
CA ALA A 126 13.26 -12.67 -5.25
C ALA A 126 12.45 -11.35 -5.33
N ALA A 127 12.98 -10.36 -6.07
CA ALA A 127 12.28 -9.10 -6.29
C ALA A 127 10.95 -9.30 -7.04
N ALA A 128 10.96 -10.08 -8.12
CA ALA A 128 9.77 -10.34 -8.90
C ALA A 128 8.72 -11.16 -8.12
N MET A 129 9.15 -12.13 -7.30
CA MET A 129 8.25 -12.86 -6.42
C MET A 129 7.60 -11.99 -5.36
N ARG A 130 8.37 -11.09 -4.75
CA ARG A 130 7.82 -10.11 -3.82
C ARG A 130 6.78 -9.22 -4.50
N SER A 131 7.08 -8.73 -5.70
CA SER A 131 6.14 -7.95 -6.51
C SER A 131 4.83 -8.70 -6.76
N LEU A 132 4.95 -9.98 -7.11
CA LEU A 132 3.82 -10.87 -7.34
C LEU A 132 2.96 -11.07 -6.08
N LEU A 133 3.59 -11.40 -4.94
CA LEU A 133 2.89 -11.59 -3.66
C LEU A 133 2.14 -10.33 -3.25
N LEU A 134 2.78 -9.16 -3.36
CA LEU A 134 2.15 -7.89 -3.03
C LEU A 134 0.96 -7.59 -3.96
N GLY A 135 1.10 -7.80 -5.28
CA GLY A 135 0.00 -7.64 -6.23
C GLY A 135 -1.22 -8.54 -5.90
N MET A 136 -0.97 -9.79 -5.48
CA MET A 136 -2.05 -10.73 -5.11
C MET A 136 -2.82 -10.29 -3.86
N ALA A 137 -2.16 -9.69 -2.87
CA ALA A 137 -2.78 -9.25 -1.63
C ALA A 137 -3.65 -7.99 -1.80
N GLY A 138 -3.78 -7.45 -3.02
CA GLY A 138 -4.46 -6.17 -3.27
C GLY A 138 -3.81 -4.98 -2.56
N VAL A 139 -2.72 -5.22 -1.83
CA VAL A 139 -1.78 -4.21 -1.39
C VAL A 139 -1.18 -3.74 -2.70
N SER A 140 -1.58 -2.57 -3.18
CA SER A 140 -0.96 -2.00 -4.38
C SER A 140 0.54 -1.92 -4.09
N SER A 141 1.26 -2.92 -4.54
CA SER A 141 2.70 -2.90 -4.49
C SER A 141 3.07 -1.67 -5.29
N PRO A 142 3.96 -0.79 -4.82
CA PRO A 142 4.46 0.29 -5.64
C PRO A 142 5.25 -0.21 -6.86
N VAL A 143 5.13 -1.48 -7.25
CA VAL A 143 5.72 -2.09 -8.43
C VAL A 143 5.05 -1.48 -9.66
N GLY A 144 5.64 -0.38 -10.10
CA GLY A 144 5.14 0.48 -11.17
C GLY A 144 4.92 1.93 -10.74
N SER A 145 4.71 2.18 -9.45
CA SER A 145 4.70 3.53 -8.88
C SER A 145 6.11 4.09 -8.92
N ARG A 146 6.26 5.23 -9.58
CA ARG A 146 7.53 5.95 -9.56
C ARG A 146 7.69 6.65 -8.22
N CYS A 147 8.93 6.76 -7.78
CA CYS A 147 9.29 7.48 -6.57
C CYS A 147 9.91 8.82 -6.98
N TRP A 148 9.41 9.90 -6.41
CA TRP A 148 9.91 11.24 -6.69
C TRP A 148 10.31 11.96 -5.41
N ALA A 149 11.17 12.96 -5.52
CA ALA A 149 11.41 13.93 -4.46
C ALA A 149 10.96 15.30 -4.92
N LEU A 150 10.13 15.95 -4.10
CA LEU A 150 9.60 17.29 -4.32
C LEU A 150 10.37 18.26 -3.41
N PHE A 151 11.02 19.24 -4.02
CA PHE A 151 11.80 20.24 -3.31
C PHE A 151 10.93 21.45 -2.92
N ALA A 152 10.97 21.82 -1.65
CA ALA A 152 10.41 23.06 -1.14
C ALA A 152 11.51 23.92 -0.51
N SER A 153 11.57 25.19 -0.92
CA SER A 153 12.40 26.18 -0.24
C SER A 153 11.63 26.72 0.97
N PRO A 154 12.14 26.58 2.20
CA PRO A 154 11.50 27.16 3.38
C PRO A 154 11.51 28.70 3.38
N ASP A 155 12.26 29.35 2.48
CA ASP A 155 12.26 30.80 2.32
C ASP A 155 11.07 31.31 1.48
N THR A 156 10.40 30.42 0.73
CA THR A 156 9.24 30.75 -0.11
C THR A 156 7.97 30.02 0.30
N TYR A 157 8.08 28.82 0.88
CA TYR A 157 6.96 27.97 1.26
C TYR A 157 7.18 27.37 2.66
N ARG A 158 6.22 27.54 3.57
CA ARG A 158 6.22 26.99 4.95
C ARG A 158 5.95 25.48 4.96
N VAL A 159 6.82 24.70 4.32
CA VAL A 159 6.60 23.26 4.08
C VAL A 159 6.38 22.44 5.35
N GLU A 160 7.08 22.77 6.45
CA GLU A 160 6.92 22.06 7.73
C GLU A 160 5.54 22.27 8.34
N ASP A 161 4.98 23.47 8.18
CA ASP A 161 3.65 23.78 8.69
C ASP A 161 2.57 23.17 7.78
N ALA A 162 2.76 23.24 6.46
CA ALA A 162 1.87 22.59 5.49
C ALA A 162 1.76 21.08 5.76
N VAL A 163 2.89 20.40 5.96
CA VAL A 163 2.94 18.96 6.28
C VAL A 163 2.25 18.63 7.61
N ARG A 164 2.37 19.50 8.62
CA ARG A 164 1.78 19.27 9.94
C ARG A 164 0.28 19.48 9.96
N GLU A 165 -0.19 20.49 9.23
CA GLU A 165 -1.56 21.00 9.33
C GLU A 165 -2.48 20.47 8.22
N ARG A 166 -1.92 20.03 7.08
CA ARG A 166 -2.71 19.47 5.98
C ARG A 166 -2.56 17.97 5.91
N GLU A 167 -3.67 17.29 5.62
CA GLU A 167 -3.62 15.90 5.17
C GLU A 167 -3.24 15.81 3.69
N VAL A 168 -3.77 16.72 2.87
CA VAL A 168 -3.60 16.74 1.42
C VAL A 168 -3.22 18.13 0.94
N ASP A 169 -2.28 18.21 0.01
CA ASP A 169 -1.75 19.45 -0.55
C ASP A 169 -1.52 19.36 -2.06
N THR A 170 -1.33 20.50 -2.71
CA THR A 170 -1.09 20.61 -4.16
C THR A 170 0.39 20.85 -4.46
N TRP A 171 0.97 20.03 -5.35
CA TRP A 171 2.38 20.12 -5.70
C TRP A 171 2.56 20.18 -7.21
N THR A 172 3.46 21.07 -7.67
CA THR A 172 3.83 21.18 -9.09
C THR A 172 4.51 19.91 -9.60
N THR A 173 4.18 19.49 -10.82
CA THR A 173 4.82 18.34 -11.48
C THR A 173 6.11 18.73 -12.18
N ALA A 174 6.30 20.02 -12.48
CA ALA A 174 7.37 20.53 -13.34
C ALA A 174 7.53 19.72 -14.65
N GLY A 175 6.40 19.30 -15.24
CA GLY A 175 6.37 18.50 -16.48
C GLY A 175 6.80 17.05 -16.31
N ARG A 176 7.00 16.57 -15.07
CA ARG A 176 7.28 15.15 -14.79
C ARG A 176 5.99 14.33 -14.86
N PRO A 177 6.05 13.09 -15.38
CA PRO A 177 4.87 12.24 -15.54
C PRO A 177 4.45 11.59 -14.21
N ILE A 178 4.10 12.42 -13.22
CA ILE A 178 3.64 11.98 -11.90
C ILE A 178 2.19 11.50 -12.02
N LYS A 179 1.91 10.31 -11.48
CA LYS A 179 0.60 9.67 -11.58
C LYS A 179 0.03 9.33 -10.20
N VAL A 180 -1.29 9.13 -10.15
CA VAL A 180 -1.96 8.60 -8.95
C VAL A 180 -1.29 7.28 -8.54
N GLY A 181 -1.00 7.13 -7.25
CA GLY A 181 -0.28 5.99 -6.69
C GLY A 181 1.25 6.15 -6.66
N ASP A 182 1.83 7.15 -7.33
CA ASP A 182 3.25 7.47 -7.17
C ASP A 182 3.55 7.89 -5.73
N ARG A 183 4.79 7.61 -5.30
CA ARG A 183 5.29 7.87 -3.96
C ARG A 183 6.25 9.04 -3.97
N LEU A 184 6.22 9.86 -2.93
CA LEU A 184 6.93 11.13 -2.89
C LEU A 184 7.74 11.28 -1.61
N LEU A 185 8.93 11.86 -1.73
CA LEU A 185 9.70 12.45 -0.63
C LEU A 185 9.47 13.96 -0.66
N VAL A 186 9.08 14.56 0.47
CA VAL A 186 8.98 16.01 0.60
C VAL A 186 10.30 16.51 1.17
N TRP A 187 11.12 17.09 0.29
CA TRP A 187 12.45 17.58 0.61
C TRP A 187 12.42 19.07 0.93
N ARG A 188 12.91 19.42 2.12
CA ARG A 188 13.11 20.79 2.56
C ARG A 188 14.53 21.27 2.24
N GLY A 189 14.63 22.40 1.56
CA GLY A 189 15.89 23.11 1.33
C GLY A 189 16.53 23.69 2.61
N LYS A 190 17.74 24.25 2.49
CA LYS A 190 18.52 24.73 3.64
C LYS A 190 17.85 25.90 4.40
N GLY A 191 17.35 26.86 3.64
CA GLY A 191 16.75 28.09 4.18
C GLY A 191 17.64 28.87 5.14
N ARG A 192 17.02 29.80 5.86
CA ARG A 192 17.66 30.52 6.98
C ARG A 192 18.04 29.64 8.16
N SER A 193 17.30 28.56 8.41
CA SER A 193 17.56 27.64 9.53
C SER A 193 18.85 26.82 9.41
N GLY A 194 19.43 26.74 8.21
CA GLY A 194 20.65 25.97 7.97
C GLY A 194 20.47 24.45 7.80
N ARG A 195 19.28 23.89 8.08
CA ARG A 195 19.00 22.44 7.97
C ARG A 195 18.36 22.09 6.63
N ARG A 196 18.60 20.92 6.08
CA ARG A 196 17.91 20.39 4.90
C ARG A 196 17.67 18.90 5.08
N GLY A 197 16.65 18.34 4.42
CA GLY A 197 16.33 16.93 4.60
C GLY A 197 14.91 16.59 4.18
N ILE A 198 14.45 15.41 4.57
CA ILE A 198 13.12 14.91 4.28
C ILE A 198 12.22 15.20 5.47
N VAL A 199 11.16 15.99 5.23
CA VAL A 199 10.23 16.40 6.29
C VAL A 199 8.91 15.63 6.27
N ALA A 200 8.57 15.02 5.13
CA ALA A 200 7.40 14.15 4.99
C ALA A 200 7.62 13.14 3.87
N PHE A 201 6.80 12.10 3.88
CA PHE A 201 6.50 11.34 2.68
C PHE A 201 5.16 11.79 2.08
N GLY A 202 4.90 11.36 0.85
CA GLY A 202 3.64 11.64 0.17
C GLY A 202 3.17 10.48 -0.73
N GLU A 203 1.87 10.43 -0.94
CA GLU A 203 1.22 9.59 -1.95
C GLU A 203 0.41 10.48 -2.87
N VAL A 204 0.54 10.28 -4.19
CA VAL A 204 -0.27 11.02 -5.15
C VAL A 204 -1.68 10.44 -5.19
N VAL A 205 -2.66 11.25 -4.81
CA VAL A 205 -4.07 10.86 -4.67
C VAL A 205 -4.98 11.47 -5.72
N GLY A 206 -4.49 12.48 -6.44
CA GLY A 206 -5.17 13.09 -7.57
C GLY A 206 -4.19 13.35 -8.70
N GLY A 207 -4.59 13.00 -9.91
CA GLY A 207 -3.75 13.15 -11.11
C GLY A 207 -3.48 14.61 -11.48
N PRO A 208 -2.59 14.84 -12.45
CA PRO A 208 -2.17 16.18 -12.86
C PRO A 208 -3.35 17.05 -13.32
N ARG A 209 -3.39 18.30 -12.86
CA ARG A 209 -4.35 19.33 -13.27
C ARG A 209 -3.65 20.68 -13.36
N THR A 210 -3.99 21.46 -14.38
CA THR A 210 -3.46 22.82 -14.59
C THR A 210 -4.27 23.80 -13.76
N ILE A 211 -3.75 24.22 -12.59
CA ILE A 211 -4.45 25.08 -11.63
C ILE A 211 -3.48 26.10 -11.00
N PRO A 212 -3.96 27.31 -10.62
CA PRO A 212 -3.19 28.24 -9.81
C PRO A 212 -3.09 27.73 -8.36
N ASP A 213 -2.10 28.23 -7.61
CA ASP A 213 -1.88 27.87 -6.19
C ASP A 213 -1.64 29.09 -5.29
N HIS A 214 -1.95 30.29 -5.78
CA HIS A 214 -1.73 31.55 -5.07
C HIS A 214 -2.58 31.69 -3.80
N GLU A 215 -3.68 30.94 -3.65
CA GLU A 215 -4.51 30.95 -2.44
C GLU A 215 -3.97 30.07 -1.31
N ASN A 216 -2.89 29.31 -1.54
CA ASN A 216 -2.34 28.43 -0.52
C ASN A 216 -1.67 29.26 0.61
N PRO A 217 -2.16 29.19 1.87
CA PRO A 217 -1.73 30.05 2.97
C PRO A 217 -0.31 29.75 3.48
N TYR A 218 0.32 28.67 2.99
CA TYR A 218 1.69 28.33 3.37
C TYR A 218 2.75 29.02 2.48
N TRP A 219 2.35 29.72 1.42
CA TRP A 219 3.26 30.59 0.67
C TRP A 219 3.68 31.79 1.54
N LEU A 220 4.99 31.98 1.70
CA LEU A 220 5.57 33.21 2.26
C LEU A 220 5.64 34.31 1.19
N MET A 221 5.84 33.89 -0.05
CA MET A 221 5.79 34.72 -1.24
C MET A 221 4.78 34.07 -2.18
N HIS A 222 3.58 34.65 -2.25
CA HIS A 222 2.52 34.10 -3.07
C HIS A 222 2.93 34.14 -4.55
N PRO A 223 2.75 33.04 -5.31
CA PRO A 223 2.90 33.10 -6.75
C PRO A 223 1.85 34.05 -7.34
N ASP A 224 2.12 34.59 -8.53
CA ASP A 224 1.17 35.45 -9.23
C ASP A 224 -0.15 34.70 -9.47
N PRO A 225 -1.33 35.33 -9.34
CA PRO A 225 -2.59 34.65 -9.59
C PRO A 225 -2.73 34.05 -11.00
N GLY A 226 -2.01 34.61 -11.97
CA GLY A 226 -1.92 34.11 -13.34
C GLY A 226 -0.90 32.98 -13.56
N ASP A 227 -0.12 32.62 -12.54
CA ASP A 227 0.85 31.53 -12.59
C ASP A 227 0.13 30.17 -12.43
N VAL A 228 -0.29 29.63 -13.57
CA VAL A 228 -1.00 28.35 -13.64
C VAL A 228 -0.03 27.26 -14.05
N GLU A 229 0.16 26.28 -13.16
CA GLU A 229 1.06 25.14 -13.39
C GLU A 229 0.30 23.81 -13.35
N GLU A 230 0.88 22.78 -13.95
CA GLU A 230 0.40 21.41 -13.77
C GLU A 230 0.76 20.91 -12.36
N ARG A 231 -0.26 20.52 -11.60
CA ARG A 231 -0.13 20.12 -10.19
C ARG A 231 -0.85 18.80 -9.91
N VAL A 232 -0.33 18.05 -8.95
CA VAL A 232 -0.94 16.83 -8.41
C VAL A 232 -1.41 17.05 -6.97
N ARG A 233 -2.43 16.30 -6.55
CA ARG A 233 -2.83 16.26 -5.13
C ARG A 233 -2.03 15.18 -4.42
N VAL A 234 -1.39 15.55 -3.33
CA VAL A 234 -0.50 14.70 -2.55
C VAL A 234 -1.04 14.58 -1.14
N ARG A 235 -1.26 13.36 -0.65
CA ARG A 235 -1.54 13.11 0.76
C ARG A 235 -0.23 12.94 1.50
N TYR A 236 0.00 13.69 2.57
CA TYR A 236 1.18 13.56 3.40
C TYR A 236 1.14 12.30 4.27
N VAL A 237 2.31 11.74 4.52
CA VAL A 237 2.52 10.55 5.33
C VAL A 237 3.72 10.80 6.25
N MET A 238 3.51 10.62 7.55
CA MET A 238 4.48 10.95 8.61
C MET A 238 4.86 9.70 9.42
N PRO A 239 5.83 8.90 8.97
CA PRO A 239 6.45 7.87 9.79
C PRO A 239 7.06 8.44 11.09
N PRO A 240 7.19 7.62 12.14
CA PRO A 240 7.71 8.06 13.44
C PRO A 240 9.19 8.51 13.41
N GLY A 241 9.97 8.07 12.43
CA GLY A 241 11.37 8.47 12.26
C GLY A 241 11.60 9.74 11.44
N LEU A 242 10.54 10.47 11.07
CA LEU A 242 10.69 11.77 10.41
C LEU A 242 10.72 12.93 11.43
N PRO A 243 11.37 14.06 11.09
CA PRO A 243 12.13 14.35 9.87
C PRO A 243 13.51 13.65 9.81
N LEU A 244 13.99 13.33 8.60
CA LEU A 244 15.37 12.87 8.35
C LEU A 244 16.23 14.04 7.89
N TRP A 245 17.11 14.53 8.76
CA TRP A 245 18.00 15.65 8.45
C TRP A 245 19.29 15.20 7.78
N PHE A 246 19.79 16.02 6.85
CA PHE A 246 20.96 15.69 6.01
C PHE A 246 22.25 15.51 6.81
N ASP A 247 22.46 16.33 7.84
CA ASP A 247 23.61 16.27 8.75
C ASP A 247 23.61 15.02 9.64
N GLU A 248 22.43 14.49 9.96
CA GLU A 248 22.26 13.28 10.77
C GLU A 248 22.29 11.99 9.92
N HIS A 249 22.00 12.10 8.62
CA HIS A 249 21.86 10.98 7.69
C HIS A 249 22.61 11.21 6.36
N GLU A 250 23.81 11.78 6.42
CA GLU A 250 24.56 12.19 5.21
C GLU A 250 24.82 11.02 4.27
N ASP A 251 25.26 9.87 4.79
CA ASP A 251 25.55 8.67 3.99
C ASP A 251 24.33 8.21 3.18
N LEU A 252 23.14 8.33 3.76
CA LEU A 252 21.88 7.95 3.12
C LEU A 252 21.41 9.02 2.13
N LEU A 253 21.38 10.28 2.55
CA LEU A 253 20.72 11.37 1.83
C LEU A 253 21.60 11.98 0.73
N SER A 254 22.93 11.85 0.81
CA SER A 254 23.88 12.32 -0.22
C SER A 254 23.69 11.63 -1.58
N GLY A 255 23.18 10.40 -1.59
CA GLY A 255 22.86 9.65 -2.81
C GLY A 255 21.69 10.24 -3.60
N LEU A 256 20.78 10.97 -2.95
CA LEU A 256 19.59 11.53 -3.58
C LEU A 256 19.96 12.68 -4.53
N SER A 257 19.31 12.71 -5.69
CA SER A 257 19.51 13.77 -6.69
C SER A 257 19.10 15.15 -6.15
N VAL A 258 18.01 15.22 -5.38
CA VAL A 258 17.53 16.46 -4.74
C VAL A 258 18.54 17.07 -3.75
N ALA A 259 19.37 16.26 -3.09
CA ALA A 259 20.36 16.75 -2.12
C ALA A 259 21.53 17.50 -2.76
N ARG A 260 21.81 17.19 -4.04
CA ARG A 260 22.91 17.76 -4.83
C ARG A 260 22.46 18.85 -5.81
N ALA A 261 21.15 19.00 -5.99
CA ALA A 261 20.59 19.92 -6.95
C ALA A 261 20.88 21.38 -6.59
N ARG A 262 21.18 22.20 -7.60
CA ARG A 262 21.28 23.66 -7.49
C ARG A 262 20.04 24.38 -8.05
N GLY A 263 19.04 23.62 -8.49
CA GLY A 263 17.81 24.10 -9.08
C GLY A 263 16.89 22.94 -9.48
N GLY A 264 15.64 23.26 -9.81
CA GLY A 264 14.58 22.29 -10.07
C GLY A 264 13.75 21.96 -8.82
N THR A 265 12.52 21.50 -9.05
CA THR A 265 11.54 21.23 -7.98
C THR A 265 11.15 19.75 -7.88
N VAL A 266 11.36 18.95 -8.92
CA VAL A 266 10.96 17.54 -8.97
C VAL A 266 12.10 16.67 -9.47
N PHE A 267 12.44 15.66 -8.66
CA PHE A 267 13.59 14.78 -8.87
C PHE A 267 13.18 13.31 -8.83
N ASN A 268 13.86 12.47 -9.61
CA ASN A 268 13.64 11.02 -9.58
C ASN A 268 14.34 10.38 -8.37
N VAL A 269 13.68 9.42 -7.74
CA VAL A 269 14.20 8.59 -6.65
C VAL A 269 14.17 7.14 -7.11
N THR A 270 15.30 6.43 -7.05
CA THR A 270 15.31 5.01 -7.43
C THR A 270 14.58 4.16 -6.39
N PRO A 271 14.08 2.97 -6.76
CA PRO A 271 13.46 2.06 -5.80
C PRO A 271 14.36 1.75 -4.59
N GLU A 272 15.67 1.57 -4.81
CA GLU A 272 16.63 1.27 -3.74
C GLU A 272 16.81 2.46 -2.79
N GLN A 273 16.88 3.67 -3.33
CA GLN A 273 16.95 4.90 -2.54
C GLN A 273 15.68 5.10 -1.72
N TRP A 274 14.52 4.84 -2.32
CA TRP A 274 13.23 4.89 -1.64
C TRP A 274 13.18 3.90 -0.48
N GLU A 275 13.51 2.63 -0.71
CA GLU A 275 13.51 1.60 0.33
C GLU A 275 14.43 1.97 1.49
N ALA A 276 15.64 2.47 1.20
CA ALA A 276 16.60 2.88 2.22
C ALA A 276 16.08 4.04 3.09
N VAL A 277 15.48 5.06 2.45
CA VAL A 277 14.89 6.21 3.15
C VAL A 277 13.68 5.80 3.98
N VAL A 278 12.80 4.98 3.43
CA VAL A 278 11.61 4.47 4.14
C VAL A 278 12.03 3.65 5.35
N ALA A 279 13.03 2.77 5.20
CA ALA A 279 13.56 1.99 6.33
C ALA A 279 14.14 2.90 7.42
N ALA A 280 14.94 3.91 7.07
CA ALA A 280 15.50 4.87 8.02
C ALA A 280 14.42 5.67 8.76
N ALA A 281 13.28 5.96 8.11
CA ALA A 281 12.15 6.64 8.72
C ALA A 281 11.26 5.74 9.61
N GLY A 282 11.61 4.46 9.78
CA GLY A 282 10.82 3.49 10.56
C GLY A 282 9.73 2.77 9.77
N GLY A 283 9.86 2.73 8.44
CA GLY A 283 8.94 2.05 7.54
C GLY A 283 7.86 2.96 6.95
N TRP A 284 7.12 2.43 5.97
CA TRP A 284 5.91 3.07 5.47
C TRP A 284 4.77 2.67 6.39
N PRO A 285 3.99 3.62 6.96
CA PRO A 285 2.85 3.25 7.77
C PRO A 285 1.91 2.45 6.88
N GLN A 286 1.68 1.19 7.27
CA GLN A 286 0.58 0.44 6.69
C GLN A 286 -0.66 1.29 6.94
N ARG A 287 -1.45 1.56 5.89
CA ARG A 287 -2.75 2.20 6.12
C ARG A 287 -3.41 1.35 7.18
N ALA A 288 -3.71 1.93 8.34
CA ALA A 288 -4.67 1.34 9.24
C ALA A 288 -5.86 1.05 8.33
N ARG A 289 -6.12 -0.23 8.05
CA ARG A 289 -7.34 -0.59 7.34
C ARG A 289 -8.40 0.09 8.18
N VAL A 290 -9.10 1.07 7.61
CA VAL A 290 -10.37 1.50 8.20
C VAL A 290 -11.08 0.18 8.41
N PRO A 291 -11.41 -0.21 9.65
CA PRO A 291 -12.12 -1.45 9.87
C PRO A 291 -13.33 -1.35 8.96
N GLY A 292 -13.30 -2.07 7.83
CA GLY A 292 -14.46 -2.16 6.96
C GLY A 292 -15.57 -2.61 7.89
N PRO A 293 -16.75 -1.96 7.85
CA PRO A 293 -17.74 -2.01 8.92
C PRO A 293 -17.81 -3.43 9.44
N ALA A 294 -17.13 -3.68 10.57
CA ALA A 294 -17.02 -5.03 11.08
C ALA A 294 -18.46 -5.44 11.30
N GLN A 295 -18.94 -6.54 10.74
CA GLN A 295 -18.79 -7.84 11.39
C GLN A 295 -18.88 -7.71 12.92
N MET A 296 -19.79 -6.86 13.40
CA MET A 296 -20.39 -6.94 14.71
C MET A 296 -21.16 -8.26 14.73
N GLY A 297 -20.51 -9.30 15.25
CA GLY A 297 -21.13 -10.49 15.81
C GLY A 297 -22.24 -11.13 15.01
N SER A 298 -21.90 -11.80 13.91
CA SER A 298 -22.71 -12.95 13.47
C SER A 298 -22.06 -14.22 14.02
N THR A 299 -22.27 -14.49 15.31
CA THR A 299 -22.44 -15.89 15.73
C THR A 299 -23.84 -16.32 15.33
N TYR A 300 -24.13 -16.36 14.02
CA TYR A 300 -25.32 -17.03 13.51
C TYR A 300 -25.00 -18.52 13.43
N ARG A 301 -25.55 -19.30 14.38
CA ARG A 301 -25.62 -20.75 14.30
C ARG A 301 -26.90 -21.11 13.54
N PRO A 302 -26.83 -21.79 12.38
CA PRO A 302 -28.01 -22.23 11.62
C PRO A 302 -28.78 -23.41 12.25
N ALA A 303 -28.83 -23.52 13.59
CA ALA A 303 -29.38 -24.70 14.27
C ALA A 303 -30.57 -24.44 15.21
N ASP A 304 -31.01 -23.19 15.42
CA ASP A 304 -32.09 -22.89 16.39
C ASP A 304 -33.43 -22.41 15.78
N GLU A 305 -33.61 -22.42 14.46
CA GLU A 305 -34.85 -21.97 13.81
C GLU A 305 -35.97 -23.03 13.68
N THR A 306 -36.04 -24.02 14.58
CA THR A 306 -37.20 -24.95 14.63
C THR A 306 -38.01 -24.93 15.92
N ARG A 307 -37.76 -23.98 16.83
CA ARG A 307 -38.63 -23.77 17.99
C ARG A 307 -38.84 -22.29 18.24
N VAL A 308 -39.95 -21.76 17.73
CA VAL A 308 -40.88 -20.78 18.35
C VAL A 308 -41.69 -20.15 17.20
N LEU A 309 -42.66 -20.90 16.66
CA LEU A 309 -43.73 -20.38 15.81
C LEU A 309 -45.09 -20.98 16.20
N THR A 310 -45.32 -21.16 17.50
CA THR A 310 -46.65 -21.52 18.05
C THR A 310 -46.92 -20.77 19.35
N SER A 311 -47.01 -19.44 19.27
CA SER A 311 -47.84 -18.64 20.19
C SER A 311 -47.79 -17.18 19.78
N ARG A 312 -48.62 -16.80 18.80
CA ARG A 312 -49.04 -15.41 18.68
C ARG A 312 -50.55 -15.39 18.62
N ALA A 313 -51.14 -14.77 19.63
CA ALA A 313 -52.56 -14.45 19.71
C ALA A 313 -52.98 -13.58 18.51
N PRO A 314 -54.26 -13.63 18.08
CA PRO A 314 -54.73 -12.86 16.93
C PRO A 314 -54.58 -11.35 17.17
N ALA A 315 -54.20 -10.65 16.12
CA ALA A 315 -53.96 -9.21 16.10
C ALA A 315 -55.23 -8.42 16.43
N GLU A 316 -55.11 -7.45 17.32
CA GLU A 316 -56.05 -6.33 17.41
C GLU A 316 -55.96 -5.49 16.13
N GLU A 317 -57.15 -5.13 15.65
CA GLU A 317 -57.42 -4.37 14.43
C GLU A 317 -56.83 -2.95 14.56
N VAL A 318 -55.92 -2.60 13.64
CA VAL A 318 -55.31 -1.26 13.58
C VAL A 318 -56.31 -0.29 12.95
N ASP A 319 -56.72 0.72 13.72
CA ASP A 319 -57.60 1.81 13.28
C ASP A 319 -56.81 2.82 12.42
N PHE A 320 -57.03 2.77 11.11
CA PHE A 320 -56.36 3.61 10.12
C PHE A 320 -56.88 5.06 10.06
N GLU A 321 -58.01 5.41 10.68
CA GLU A 321 -58.51 6.80 10.70
C GLU A 321 -57.66 7.72 11.60
N LYS A 322 -56.83 7.15 12.48
CA LYS A 322 -55.98 7.92 13.40
C LYS A 322 -54.70 8.46 12.76
N ILE A 323 -54.34 8.00 11.56
CA ILE A 323 -53.07 8.38 10.89
C ILE A 323 -53.22 9.65 10.03
N GLU A 324 -54.43 10.01 9.57
CA GLU A 324 -54.58 11.13 8.64
C GLU A 324 -54.68 12.53 9.29
N ARG A 325 -54.80 12.66 10.61
CA ARG A 325 -54.90 13.98 11.28
C ARG A 325 -53.55 14.62 11.66
N GLY A 326 -52.42 14.00 11.31
CA GLY A 326 -51.08 14.47 11.68
C GLY A 326 -50.40 15.42 10.69
N SER A 327 -50.90 15.59 9.46
CA SER A 327 -50.13 16.20 8.36
C SER A 327 -50.60 17.60 7.92
N HIS A 328 -51.11 18.43 8.83
CA HIS A 328 -51.48 19.83 8.54
C HIS A 328 -50.72 20.89 9.36
N GLY A 329 -49.74 20.47 10.17
CA GLY A 329 -48.96 21.35 11.04
C GLY A 329 -47.68 21.95 10.45
N GLN A 330 -47.16 21.43 9.33
CA GLN A 330 -45.82 21.82 8.83
C GLN A 330 -45.82 22.91 7.74
N ALA A 331 -46.97 23.28 7.17
CA ALA A 331 -47.02 24.27 6.08
C ALA A 331 -47.02 25.74 6.53
N LYS A 332 -47.14 26.04 7.83
CA LYS A 332 -47.17 27.43 8.34
C LYS A 332 -45.81 27.99 8.77
N THR A 333 -44.80 27.14 9.00
CA THR A 333 -43.50 27.59 9.52
C THR A 333 -42.53 28.02 8.42
N GLN A 334 -42.76 27.62 7.17
CA GLN A 334 -41.85 27.91 6.06
C GLN A 334 -42.11 29.28 5.41
N ASN A 335 -43.34 29.79 5.45
CA ASN A 335 -43.69 31.12 4.91
C ASN A 335 -43.31 32.31 5.82
N ALA A 336 -42.91 32.05 7.08
CA ALA A 336 -42.49 33.09 8.01
C ALA A 336 -41.00 33.46 7.90
N LEU A 337 -40.16 32.55 7.38
CA LEU A 337 -38.72 32.80 7.24
C LEU A 337 -38.36 33.60 5.97
N GLU A 338 -39.13 33.45 4.87
CA GLU A 338 -38.81 34.15 3.62
C GLU A 338 -39.13 35.66 3.66
N ARG A 339 -40.02 36.10 4.55
CA ARG A 339 -40.32 37.54 4.73
C ARG A 339 -39.30 38.29 5.58
N PHE A 340 -38.42 37.60 6.31
CA PHE A 340 -37.42 38.24 7.16
C PHE A 340 -36.13 38.58 6.41
N SER A 341 -35.84 37.89 5.31
CA SER A 341 -34.57 38.04 4.57
C SER A 341 -34.57 39.13 3.49
N ALA A 342 -35.70 39.77 3.19
CA ALA A 342 -35.81 40.80 2.15
C ALA A 342 -35.68 42.25 2.68
N GLY A 343 -35.36 42.43 3.97
CA GLY A 343 -35.47 43.73 4.65
C GLY A 343 -34.18 44.49 4.95
N PHE A 344 -32.99 43.99 4.61
CA PHE A 344 -31.74 44.65 4.97
C PHE A 344 -30.69 44.58 3.86
N GLY A 345 -30.37 45.75 3.29
CA GLY A 345 -29.14 45.94 2.51
C GLY A 345 -29.26 46.90 1.34
N THR A 346 -29.48 48.19 1.66
CA THR A 346 -29.02 49.33 0.84
C THR A 346 -27.55 49.60 1.11
#